data_AF-A0A7W6IQK8-F1
#
_entry.id   AF-A0A7W6IQK8-F1
#
_cell.length_a   1.000
_cell.length_b   1.000
_cell.length_c   1.000
_cell.angle_alpha   90.00
_cell.angle_beta   90.00
_cell.angle_gamma   90.00
#
_symmetry.space_group_name_H-M   'P 1'
#
loop_
_entity.id
_entity.type
_entity.pdbx_description
1 polymer ?
#
loop_
_entity_poly.entity_id
_entity_poly.type
_entity_poly.pdbx_seq_one_letter_code
_entity_poly.pdbx_strand_id
1 'polypeptide(L)'
;MHKAIITFSALSTIFLPLAVQSAEIDETNDLRLRCGAGYLLIADMPEMNNTDEEIANFKRMAKSLLSHADEILAKQGVPGAEREEIGRRYTMEMDEVLTKDLDLGFEPEDCPDLVAEADAAALEAEINKYMTCGVGFMAAARVKQDEGDTKVAADLEALGTSLANRGDDLMVEAGYNEAARYQLGQLYGESIGAKFKAGEDLEYDWDTCASLGN
;
A
#
# COMPACT_ATOMS: atom_id res chain seq x y z
N MET A 1 -15.87 -34.36 59.22
CA MET A 1 -14.57 -33.64 59.22
C MET A 1 -13.62 -34.36 58.28
N HIS A 2 -13.52 -33.94 57.02
CA HIS A 2 -12.45 -34.34 56.10
C HIS A 2 -12.03 -33.09 55.32
N LYS A 3 -10.75 -32.75 55.41
CA LYS A 3 -10.13 -31.56 54.81
C LYS A 3 -9.85 -31.82 53.32
N ALA A 4 -10.15 -30.84 52.48
CA ALA A 4 -9.72 -30.77 51.09
C ALA A 4 -8.23 -30.36 51.01
N ILE A 5 -7.46 -31.04 50.16
CA ILE A 5 -6.13 -30.60 49.71
C ILE A 5 -6.31 -30.21 48.25
N ILE A 6 -6.18 -28.91 47.97
CA ILE A 6 -6.08 -28.37 46.61
C ILE A 6 -4.59 -28.20 46.33
N THR A 7 -4.04 -29.05 45.48
CA THR A 7 -2.66 -28.92 44.98
C THR A 7 -2.70 -28.01 43.75
N PHE A 8 -2.27 -26.77 43.91
CA PHE A 8 -2.02 -25.85 42.79
C PHE A 8 -0.67 -26.21 42.15
N SER A 9 -0.70 -26.84 40.97
CA SER A 9 0.47 -26.94 40.10
C SER A 9 0.60 -25.65 39.29
N ALA A 10 1.53 -24.78 39.69
CA ALA A 10 1.97 -23.67 38.87
C ALA A 10 2.72 -24.22 37.65
N LEU A 11 2.07 -24.22 36.48
CA LEU A 11 2.78 -24.32 35.21
C LEU A 11 3.54 -23.00 35.01
N SER A 12 4.84 -23.03 35.30
CA SER A 12 5.79 -22.02 34.85
C SER A 12 5.87 -22.07 33.32
N THR A 13 5.12 -21.21 32.65
CA THR A 13 5.32 -20.90 31.23
C THR A 13 6.66 -20.18 31.09
N ILE A 14 7.64 -20.90 30.54
CA ILE A 14 8.88 -20.34 30.04
C ILE A 14 8.50 -19.37 28.92
N PHE A 15 8.69 -18.08 29.15
CA PHE A 15 8.71 -17.08 28.08
C PHE A 15 9.94 -17.39 27.22
N LEU A 16 9.71 -18.08 26.10
CA LEU A 16 10.69 -18.14 25.02
C LEU A 16 10.86 -16.71 24.48
N PRO A 17 12.09 -16.15 24.44
CA PRO A 17 12.32 -14.96 23.64
C PRO A 17 12.01 -15.36 22.19
N LEU A 18 10.96 -14.77 21.62
CA LEU A 18 10.72 -14.83 20.18
C LEU A 18 12.02 -14.36 19.53
N ALA A 19 12.74 -15.29 18.92
CA ALA A 19 13.79 -14.96 17.98
C ALA A 19 13.09 -14.16 16.88
N VAL A 20 13.27 -12.84 16.90
CA VAL A 20 13.00 -11.97 15.77
C VAL A 20 13.88 -12.54 14.67
N GLN A 21 13.29 -13.37 13.80
CA GLN A 21 13.86 -13.60 12.49
C GLN A 21 13.78 -12.23 11.84
N SER A 22 14.90 -11.50 11.84
CA SER A 22 15.03 -10.32 10.99
C SER A 22 14.69 -10.83 9.59
N ALA A 23 13.58 -10.35 9.02
CA ALA A 23 13.33 -10.62 7.62
C ALA A 23 14.57 -10.12 6.88
N GLU A 24 15.24 -11.02 6.16
CA GLU A 24 16.36 -10.65 5.33
C GLU A 24 15.79 -9.76 4.23
N ILE A 25 16.11 -8.46 4.28
CA ILE A 25 15.72 -7.50 3.25
C ILE A 25 16.50 -7.89 2.00
N ASP A 26 15.79 -8.25 0.93
CA ASP A 26 16.44 -8.55 -0.35
C ASP A 26 17.17 -7.33 -0.92
N GLU A 27 18.14 -7.59 -1.80
CA GLU A 27 19.03 -6.56 -2.38
C GLU A 27 18.26 -5.45 -3.10
N THR A 28 17.15 -5.78 -3.77
CA THR A 28 16.34 -4.79 -4.48
C THR A 28 15.59 -3.88 -3.49
N ASN A 29 15.06 -4.44 -2.39
CA ASN A 29 14.42 -3.65 -1.35
C ASN A 29 15.40 -2.84 -0.50
N ASP A 30 16.61 -3.35 -0.26
CA ASP A 30 17.71 -2.58 0.32
C ASP A 30 18.01 -1.34 -0.55
N LEU A 31 18.13 -1.54 -1.86
CA LEU A 31 18.36 -0.45 -2.81
C LEU A 31 17.20 0.56 -2.86
N ARG A 32 15.94 0.11 -2.82
CA ARG A 32 14.77 1.01 -2.71
C ARG A 32 14.82 1.86 -1.44
N LEU A 33 15.17 1.26 -0.30
CA LEU A 33 15.27 1.96 0.97
C LEU A 33 16.41 3.00 0.96
N ARG A 34 17.57 2.65 0.38
CA ARG A 34 18.70 3.58 0.20
C ARG A 34 18.37 4.74 -0.74
N CYS A 35 17.89 4.45 -1.95
CA CYS A 35 17.48 5.46 -2.93
C CYS A 35 16.38 6.38 -2.35
N GLY A 36 15.38 5.80 -1.67
CA GLY A 36 14.27 6.53 -1.08
C GLY A 36 14.72 7.47 0.05
N ALA A 37 15.56 6.97 0.97
CA ALA A 37 16.15 7.78 2.03
C ALA A 37 17.11 8.86 1.48
N GLY A 38 17.91 8.53 0.46
CA GLY A 38 18.81 9.47 -0.21
C GLY A 38 18.06 10.63 -0.86
N TYR A 39 16.99 10.36 -1.62
CA TYR A 39 16.16 11.42 -2.20
C TYR A 39 15.49 12.30 -1.15
N LEU A 40 15.04 11.73 -0.03
CA LEU A 40 14.45 12.51 1.06
C LEU A 40 15.47 13.50 1.65
N LEU A 41 16.69 13.03 1.89
CA LEU A 41 17.76 13.88 2.44
C LEU A 41 18.20 14.95 1.45
N ILE A 42 18.39 14.61 0.16
CA ILE A 42 18.68 15.60 -0.89
C ILE A 42 17.61 16.69 -0.95
N ALA A 43 16.33 16.32 -0.78
CA ALA A 43 15.23 17.28 -0.79
C ALA A 43 15.28 18.26 0.40
N ASP A 44 15.84 17.84 1.54
CA ASP A 44 15.87 18.61 2.79
C ASP A 44 17.23 19.30 3.05
N MET A 45 18.27 19.02 2.25
CA MET A 45 19.60 19.61 2.37
C MET A 45 19.66 21.05 1.80
N PRO A 46 19.91 22.07 2.63
CA PRO A 46 20.02 23.46 2.17
C PRO A 46 21.18 23.69 1.18
N GLU A 47 22.27 22.93 1.30
CA GLU A 47 23.49 23.07 0.49
C GLU A 47 23.28 22.72 -0.98
N MET A 48 22.23 21.96 -1.30
CA MET A 48 21.92 21.53 -2.66
C MET A 48 21.30 22.65 -3.51
N ASN A 49 20.82 23.75 -2.91
CA ASN A 49 20.16 24.87 -3.61
C ASN A 49 19.04 24.42 -4.57
N ASN A 50 18.30 23.37 -4.21
CA ASN A 50 17.18 22.85 -4.99
C ASN A 50 16.04 23.87 -5.06
N THR A 51 15.39 23.95 -6.21
CA THR A 51 14.12 24.67 -6.38
C THR A 51 12.97 23.94 -5.69
N ASP A 52 11.86 24.65 -5.42
CA ASP A 52 10.66 24.05 -4.84
C ASP A 52 10.13 22.86 -5.69
N GLU A 53 10.27 22.93 -7.02
CA GLU A 53 9.88 21.87 -7.95
C GLU A 53 10.79 20.63 -7.82
N GLU A 54 12.10 20.84 -7.72
CA GLU A 54 13.06 19.75 -7.50
C GLU A 54 12.84 19.09 -6.13
N ILE A 55 12.62 19.89 -5.08
CA ILE A 55 12.28 19.39 -3.74
C ILE A 55 11.01 18.54 -3.78
N ALA A 56 9.96 19.02 -4.46
CA ALA A 56 8.72 18.27 -4.62
C ALA A 56 8.93 16.96 -5.37
N ASN A 57 9.73 16.97 -6.44
CA ASN A 57 10.04 15.77 -7.20
C ASN A 57 10.88 14.76 -6.39
N PHE A 58 11.89 15.20 -5.66
CA PHE A 58 12.68 14.33 -4.77
C PHE A 58 11.81 13.71 -3.68
N LYS A 59 10.92 14.50 -3.05
CA LYS A 59 9.97 13.98 -2.05
C LYS A 59 9.00 12.97 -2.64
N ARG A 60 8.55 13.17 -3.88
CA ARG A 60 7.72 12.20 -4.60
C ARG A 60 8.47 10.89 -4.86
N MET A 61 9.69 10.95 -5.39
CA MET A 61 10.52 9.77 -5.66
C MET A 61 10.84 9.00 -4.36
N ALA A 62 11.22 9.73 -3.31
CA ALA A 62 11.43 9.17 -1.98
C ALA A 62 10.19 8.43 -1.46
N LYS A 63 9.03 9.08 -1.53
CA LYS A 63 7.76 8.48 -1.11
C LYS A 63 7.45 7.21 -1.89
N SER A 64 7.60 7.23 -3.21
CA SER A 64 7.32 6.07 -4.07
C SER A 64 8.15 4.85 -3.68
N LEU A 65 9.47 5.02 -3.55
CA LEU A 65 10.39 3.94 -3.17
C LEU A 65 10.17 3.42 -1.75
N LEU A 66 10.01 4.33 -0.78
CA LEU A 66 9.82 3.95 0.63
C LEU A 66 8.47 3.28 0.87
N SER A 67 7.40 3.76 0.24
CA SER A 67 6.08 3.12 0.33
C SER A 67 6.08 1.74 -0.32
N HIS A 68 6.69 1.58 -1.49
CA HIS A 68 6.77 0.27 -2.13
C HIS A 68 7.61 -0.72 -1.30
N ALA A 69 8.73 -0.27 -0.73
CA ALA A 69 9.52 -1.10 0.18
C ALA A 69 8.70 -1.51 1.42
N ASP A 70 7.94 -0.60 2.03
CA ASP A 70 7.06 -0.92 3.17
C ASP A 70 6.01 -1.97 2.81
N GLU A 71 5.38 -1.88 1.63
CA GLU A 71 4.40 -2.85 1.16
C GLU A 71 5.00 -4.25 0.99
N ILE A 72 6.23 -4.36 0.44
CA ILE A 72 6.88 -5.64 0.27
C ILE A 72 7.24 -6.25 1.63
N LEU A 73 7.79 -5.45 2.55
CA LEU A 73 8.07 -5.88 3.92
C LEU A 73 6.79 -6.31 4.65
N ALA A 74 5.68 -5.61 4.46
CA ALA A 74 4.39 -5.99 5.01
C ALA A 74 3.91 -7.35 4.46
N LYS A 75 4.05 -7.59 3.14
CA LYS A 75 3.73 -8.87 2.50
C LYS A 75 4.63 -10.02 2.99
N GLN A 76 5.86 -9.72 3.39
CA GLN A 76 6.78 -10.67 4.01
C GLN A 76 6.46 -10.93 5.50
N GLY A 77 5.47 -10.25 6.07
CA GLY A 77 5.06 -10.43 7.46
C GLY A 77 5.88 -9.63 8.47
N VAL A 78 6.69 -8.67 8.02
CA VAL A 78 7.46 -7.80 8.92
C VAL A 78 6.50 -6.90 9.71
N PRO A 79 6.54 -6.88 11.06
CA PRO A 79 5.65 -6.06 11.87
C PRO A 79 5.86 -4.56 11.63
N GLY A 80 4.79 -3.75 11.75
CA GLY A 80 4.86 -2.31 11.46
C GLY A 80 5.93 -1.55 12.24
N ALA A 81 6.14 -1.87 13.53
CA ALA A 81 7.19 -1.25 14.33
C ALA A 81 8.61 -1.59 13.85
N GLU A 82 8.81 -2.79 13.28
CA GLU A 82 10.09 -3.19 12.71
C GLU A 82 10.32 -2.51 11.35
N ARG A 83 9.28 -2.37 10.54
CA ARG A 83 9.36 -1.60 9.28
C ARG A 83 9.68 -0.13 9.51
N GLU A 84 9.08 0.49 10.53
CA GLU A 84 9.40 1.87 10.94
C GLU A 84 10.87 2.00 11.37
N GLU A 85 11.37 1.05 12.16
CA GLU A 85 12.77 1.04 12.61
C GLU A 85 13.75 0.82 11.43
N ILE A 86 13.38 -0.04 10.47
CA ILE A 86 14.12 -0.22 9.23
C ILE A 86 14.23 1.12 8.49
N GLY A 87 13.11 1.80 8.24
CA GLY A 87 13.10 3.10 7.58
C GLY A 87 13.99 4.12 8.29
N ARG A 88 13.87 4.21 9.63
CA ARG A 88 14.71 5.09 10.46
C ARG A 88 16.20 4.79 10.31
N ARG A 89 16.59 3.52 10.30
CA ARG A 89 17.98 3.09 10.13
C ARG A 89 18.55 3.57 8.79
N TYR A 90 17.83 3.35 7.68
CA TYR A 90 18.31 3.79 6.36
C TYR A 90 18.41 5.32 6.26
N THR A 91 17.48 6.08 6.84
CA THR A 91 17.62 7.54 6.90
C THR A 91 18.87 7.97 7.67
N MET A 92 19.16 7.34 8.82
CA MET A 92 20.37 7.65 9.60
C MET A 92 21.67 7.25 8.86
N GLU A 93 21.69 6.08 8.23
CA GLU A 93 22.85 5.63 7.43
C GLU A 93 23.12 6.59 6.26
N MET A 94 22.08 7.04 5.55
CA MET A 94 22.24 7.97 4.45
C MET A 94 22.63 9.39 4.91
N ASP A 95 22.17 9.83 6.09
CA ASP A 95 22.59 11.10 6.69
C ASP A 95 24.09 11.07 7.05
N GLU A 96 24.56 9.96 7.65
CA GLU A 96 25.98 9.78 7.95
C GLU A 96 26.85 9.76 6.68
N VAL A 97 26.34 9.17 5.61
CA VAL A 97 27.02 9.09 4.32
C VAL A 97 27.12 10.48 3.67
N LEU A 98 26.02 11.21 3.62
CA LEU A 98 25.96 12.56 3.04
C LEU A 98 26.81 13.58 3.80
N THR A 99 26.93 13.42 5.13
CA THR A 99 27.72 14.33 5.97
C THR A 99 29.23 14.06 5.96
N LYS A 100 29.68 12.85 5.59
CA LYS A 100 31.09 12.43 5.69
C LYS A 100 31.84 12.33 4.36
N ASP A 101 31.23 11.76 3.32
CA ASP A 101 31.94 11.42 2.07
C ASP A 101 31.19 11.82 0.77
N LEU A 102 29.93 12.28 0.86
CA LEU A 102 29.03 12.54 -0.30
C LEU A 102 28.81 11.33 -1.24
N ASP A 103 29.36 10.16 -0.92
CA ASP A 103 29.20 8.92 -1.67
C ASP A 103 28.03 8.10 -1.10
N LEU A 104 26.85 8.27 -1.70
CA LEU A 104 25.56 7.70 -1.28
C LEU A 104 25.51 6.16 -1.18
N GLY A 105 26.56 5.45 -1.63
CA GLY A 105 26.61 4.00 -1.61
C GLY A 105 25.63 3.33 -2.59
N PHE A 106 25.12 4.11 -3.55
CA PHE A 106 24.39 3.67 -4.73
C PHE A 106 24.68 4.63 -5.88
N GLU A 107 24.67 4.14 -7.12
CA GLU A 107 24.80 5.01 -8.28
C GLU A 107 23.42 5.63 -8.60
N PRO A 108 23.32 6.96 -8.78
CA PRO A 108 22.05 7.63 -9.09
C PRO A 108 21.32 7.12 -10.34
N GLU A 109 22.02 6.38 -11.21
CA GLU A 109 21.47 5.74 -12.41
C GLU A 109 20.64 4.47 -12.12
N ASP A 110 20.77 3.88 -10.92
CA ASP A 110 20.02 2.67 -10.53
C ASP A 110 18.64 2.98 -9.93
N CYS A 111 18.43 4.20 -9.43
CA CYS A 111 17.19 4.59 -8.75
C CYS A 111 16.01 4.95 -9.67
N PRO A 112 16.17 5.55 -10.87
CA PRO A 112 15.05 5.95 -11.72
C PRO A 112 14.16 4.79 -12.16
N ASP A 113 14.74 3.63 -12.48
CA ASP A 113 13.98 2.44 -12.86
C ASP A 113 13.17 1.90 -11.68
N LEU A 114 13.75 1.92 -10.47
CA LEU A 114 13.03 1.56 -9.25
C LEU A 114 11.89 2.53 -8.92
N VAL A 115 12.07 3.82 -9.20
CA VAL A 115 11.01 4.83 -9.07
C VAL A 115 9.90 4.54 -10.06
N ALA A 116 10.23 4.26 -11.33
CA ALA A 116 9.23 3.93 -12.35
C ALA A 116 8.44 2.66 -12.00
N GLU A 117 9.11 1.63 -11.49
CA GLU A 117 8.46 0.41 -11.00
C GLU A 117 7.54 0.69 -9.81
N ALA A 118 8.00 1.48 -8.84
CA ALA A 118 7.21 1.84 -7.67
C ALA A 118 6.00 2.73 -8.01
N ASP A 119 6.17 3.68 -8.91
CA ASP A 119 5.08 4.52 -9.40
C ASP A 119 4.04 3.68 -10.15
N ALA A 120 4.48 2.73 -10.98
CA ALA A 120 3.59 1.82 -11.69
C ALA A 120 2.80 0.91 -10.72
N ALA A 121 3.46 0.35 -9.71
CA ALA A 121 2.82 -0.47 -8.69
C ALA A 121 1.81 0.33 -7.85
N ALA A 122 2.16 1.55 -7.45
CA ALA A 122 1.25 2.45 -6.73
C ALA A 122 0.02 2.80 -7.58
N LEU A 123 0.22 3.10 -8.87
CA LEU A 123 -0.87 3.38 -9.81
C LEU A 123 -1.77 2.15 -10.00
N GLU A 124 -1.20 0.95 -10.12
CA GLU A 124 -1.98 -0.29 -10.20
C GLU A 124 -2.78 -0.56 -8.91
N ALA A 125 -2.20 -0.30 -7.73
CA ALA A 125 -2.90 -0.39 -6.46
C ALA A 125 -4.07 0.61 -6.36
N GLU A 126 -3.88 1.85 -6.84
CA GLU A 126 -4.97 2.84 -6.92
C GLU A 126 -6.07 2.40 -7.88
N ILE A 127 -5.72 1.89 -9.07
CA ILE A 127 -6.68 1.31 -10.02
C ILE A 127 -7.47 0.19 -9.33
N ASN A 128 -6.80 -0.77 -8.68
CA ASN A 128 -7.45 -1.86 -7.96
C ASN A 128 -8.42 -1.36 -6.89
N LYS A 129 -8.02 -0.33 -6.15
CA LYS A 129 -8.86 0.29 -5.12
C LYS A 129 -10.11 0.92 -5.70
N TYR A 130 -9.98 1.80 -6.69
CA TYR A 130 -11.12 2.48 -7.31
C TYR A 130 -12.06 1.50 -8.01
N MET A 131 -11.52 0.52 -8.74
CA MET A 131 -12.32 -0.49 -9.42
C MET A 131 -13.03 -1.41 -8.42
N THR A 132 -12.33 -1.85 -7.37
CA THR A 132 -12.94 -2.72 -6.36
C THR A 132 -14.09 -2.03 -5.64
N CYS A 133 -13.87 -0.78 -5.21
CA CYS A 133 -14.89 0.02 -4.55
C CYS A 133 -16.05 0.37 -5.50
N GLY A 134 -15.75 0.82 -6.71
CA GLY A 134 -16.76 1.22 -7.69
C GLY A 134 -17.70 0.07 -8.08
N VAL A 135 -17.12 -1.06 -8.48
CA VAL A 135 -17.89 -2.27 -8.83
C VAL A 135 -18.60 -2.85 -7.60
N GLY A 136 -18.01 -2.77 -6.41
CA GLY A 136 -18.64 -3.15 -5.15
C GLY A 136 -19.94 -2.39 -4.88
N PHE A 137 -19.92 -1.06 -5.05
CA PHE A 137 -21.12 -0.24 -4.90
C PHE A 137 -22.17 -0.50 -5.99
N MET A 138 -21.76 -0.74 -7.24
CA MET A 138 -22.68 -1.12 -8.32
C MET A 138 -23.35 -2.48 -8.04
N ALA A 139 -22.61 -3.45 -7.49
CA ALA A 139 -23.17 -4.74 -7.08
C ALA A 139 -24.14 -4.59 -5.90
N ALA A 140 -23.80 -3.78 -4.90
CA ALA A 140 -24.68 -3.49 -3.77
C ALA A 140 -25.95 -2.73 -4.20
N ALA A 141 -25.83 -1.80 -5.15
CA ALA A 141 -26.95 -1.10 -5.76
C ALA A 141 -27.94 -2.09 -6.38
N ARG A 142 -27.44 -3.12 -7.08
CA ARG A 142 -28.29 -4.16 -7.68
C ARG A 142 -29.07 -4.94 -6.62
N VAL A 143 -28.45 -5.30 -5.50
CA VAL A 143 -29.14 -5.95 -4.39
C VAL A 143 -30.25 -5.06 -3.83
N LYS A 144 -29.97 -3.77 -3.62
CA LYS A 144 -30.98 -2.80 -3.14
C LYS A 144 -32.13 -2.59 -4.12
N GLN A 145 -31.83 -2.64 -5.42
CA GLN A 145 -32.84 -2.58 -6.48
C GLN A 145 -33.76 -3.79 -6.41
N ASP A 146 -33.21 -5.00 -6.24
CA ASP A 146 -34.00 -6.24 -6.14
C ASP A 146 -34.81 -6.29 -4.81
N GLU A 147 -34.35 -5.62 -3.75
CA GLU A 147 -35.08 -5.40 -2.49
C GLU A 147 -36.19 -4.32 -2.58
N GLY A 148 -36.25 -3.57 -3.68
CA GLY A 148 -37.23 -2.50 -3.90
C GLY A 148 -36.85 -1.14 -3.30
N ASP A 149 -35.65 -0.98 -2.73
CA ASP A 149 -35.13 0.30 -2.26
C ASP A 149 -34.46 1.08 -3.40
N THR A 150 -35.30 1.57 -4.31
CA THR A 150 -34.84 2.18 -5.57
C THR A 150 -34.04 3.46 -5.38
N LYS A 151 -34.27 4.20 -4.28
CA LYS A 151 -33.50 5.41 -3.98
C LYS A 151 -32.09 5.04 -3.55
N VAL A 152 -31.95 4.15 -2.58
CA VAL A 152 -30.62 3.72 -2.10
C VAL A 152 -29.86 3.03 -3.23
N ALA A 153 -30.54 2.23 -4.07
CA ALA A 153 -29.93 1.64 -5.26
C ALA A 153 -29.32 2.71 -6.19
N ALA A 154 -30.08 3.75 -6.52
CA ALA A 154 -29.61 4.83 -7.39
C ALA A 154 -28.42 5.61 -6.80
N ASP A 155 -28.47 5.89 -5.49
CA ASP A 155 -27.38 6.61 -4.79
C ASP A 155 -26.08 5.78 -4.80
N LEU A 156 -26.17 4.47 -4.56
CA LEU A 156 -25.03 3.55 -4.62
C LEU A 156 -24.49 3.38 -6.05
N GLU A 157 -25.36 3.29 -7.05
CA GLU A 157 -24.97 3.18 -8.46
C GLU A 157 -24.22 4.43 -8.94
N ALA A 158 -24.69 5.62 -8.53
CA ALA A 158 -24.04 6.88 -8.86
C ALA A 158 -22.63 6.98 -8.25
N LEU A 159 -22.49 6.64 -6.97
CA LEU A 159 -21.19 6.58 -6.29
C LEU A 159 -20.27 5.54 -6.95
N GLY A 160 -20.79 4.33 -7.21
CA GLY A 160 -20.04 3.25 -7.84
C GLY A 160 -19.53 3.64 -9.23
N THR A 161 -20.37 4.28 -10.05
CA THR A 161 -20.01 4.78 -11.38
C THR A 161 -18.92 5.85 -11.30
N SER A 162 -19.02 6.79 -10.35
CA SER A 162 -18.00 7.84 -10.17
C SER A 162 -16.63 7.23 -9.86
N LEU A 163 -16.59 6.24 -8.97
CA LEU A 163 -15.35 5.56 -8.59
C LEU A 163 -14.78 4.72 -9.74
N ALA A 164 -15.63 3.96 -10.45
CA ALA A 164 -15.22 3.17 -11.61
C ALA A 164 -14.65 4.06 -12.73
N ASN A 165 -15.27 5.21 -12.99
CA ASN A 165 -14.74 6.18 -13.95
C ASN A 165 -13.36 6.70 -13.55
N ARG A 166 -13.13 6.98 -12.25
CA ARG A 166 -11.78 7.37 -11.79
C ARG A 166 -10.78 6.22 -11.97
N GLY A 167 -11.18 4.98 -11.71
CA GLY A 167 -10.37 3.79 -12.01
C GLY A 167 -10.03 3.69 -13.51
N ASP A 168 -11.00 3.93 -14.39
CA ASP A 168 -10.81 3.95 -15.84
C ASP A 168 -9.87 5.07 -16.30
N ASP A 169 -9.92 6.24 -15.68
CA ASP A 169 -9.01 7.35 -15.96
C ASP A 169 -7.57 6.99 -15.55
N LEU A 170 -7.40 6.41 -14.36
CA LEU A 170 -6.10 5.92 -13.89
C LEU A 170 -5.54 4.81 -14.81
N MET A 171 -6.38 3.93 -15.34
CA MET A 171 -5.95 2.96 -16.34
C MET A 171 -5.48 3.63 -17.64
N VAL A 172 -6.10 4.74 -18.06
CA VAL A 172 -5.61 5.51 -19.21
C VAL A 172 -4.25 6.14 -18.90
N GLU A 173 -4.08 6.70 -17.71
CA GLU A 173 -2.79 7.24 -17.23
C GLU A 173 -1.70 6.15 -17.23
N ALA A 174 -2.06 4.91 -16.86
CA ALA A 174 -1.19 3.74 -16.90
C ALA A 174 -0.97 3.14 -18.31
N GLY A 175 -1.57 3.72 -19.36
CA GLY A 175 -1.38 3.32 -20.74
C GLY A 175 -2.25 2.15 -21.23
N TYR A 176 -3.28 1.77 -20.48
CA TYR A 176 -4.21 0.72 -20.90
C TYR A 176 -5.11 1.23 -22.03
N ASN A 177 -5.16 0.46 -23.11
CA ASN A 177 -6.09 0.74 -24.21
C ASN A 177 -7.54 0.33 -23.86
N GLU A 178 -8.50 0.73 -24.69
CA GLU A 178 -9.93 0.45 -24.48
C GLU A 178 -10.24 -1.04 -24.29
N ALA A 179 -9.61 -1.92 -25.08
CA ALA A 179 -9.85 -3.36 -24.97
C ALA A 179 -9.34 -3.93 -23.63
N ALA A 180 -8.17 -3.47 -23.17
CA ALA A 180 -7.61 -3.90 -21.89
C ALA A 180 -8.44 -3.39 -20.70
N ARG A 181 -8.89 -2.13 -20.74
CA ARG A 181 -9.79 -1.56 -19.72
C ARG A 181 -11.12 -2.32 -19.65
N TYR A 182 -11.72 -2.61 -20.80
CA TYR A 182 -12.95 -3.41 -20.87
C TYR A 182 -12.77 -4.81 -20.26
N GLN A 183 -11.67 -5.50 -20.58
CA GLN A 183 -11.37 -6.82 -20.02
C GLN A 183 -11.17 -6.75 -18.50
N LEU A 184 -10.42 -5.76 -18.00
CA LEU A 184 -10.25 -5.55 -16.57
C LEU A 184 -11.58 -5.28 -15.87
N GLY A 185 -12.43 -4.41 -16.43
CA GLY A 185 -13.76 -4.14 -15.90
C GLY A 185 -14.61 -5.42 -15.75
N GLN A 186 -14.55 -6.32 -16.74
CA GLN A 186 -15.21 -7.63 -16.64
C GLN A 186 -14.63 -8.49 -15.50
N LEU A 187 -13.31 -8.57 -15.38
CA LEU A 187 -12.65 -9.34 -14.32
C LEU A 187 -13.00 -8.82 -12.93
N TYR A 188 -13.04 -7.50 -12.73
CA TYR A 188 -13.51 -6.92 -11.46
C TYR A 188 -14.97 -7.27 -11.17
N GLY A 189 -15.85 -7.17 -12.17
CA GLY A 189 -17.25 -7.57 -12.06
C GLY A 189 -17.43 -9.03 -11.63
N GLU A 190 -16.70 -9.95 -12.28
CA GLU A 190 -16.73 -11.37 -11.96
C GLU A 190 -16.18 -11.67 -10.57
N SER A 191 -15.03 -11.08 -10.22
CA SER A 191 -14.37 -11.26 -8.92
C SER A 191 -15.25 -10.78 -7.77
N ILE A 192 -15.81 -9.58 -7.87
CA ILE A 192 -16.65 -8.99 -6.83
C ILE A 192 -17.99 -9.72 -6.71
N GLY A 193 -18.61 -10.06 -7.84
CA GLY A 193 -19.82 -10.87 -7.83
C GLY A 193 -19.62 -12.23 -7.15
N ALA A 194 -18.47 -12.86 -7.35
CA ALA A 194 -18.10 -14.10 -6.68
C ALA A 194 -17.96 -13.92 -5.15
N LYS A 195 -17.27 -12.86 -4.69
CA LYS A 195 -17.12 -12.54 -3.26
C LYS A 195 -18.47 -12.31 -2.58
N PHE A 196 -19.35 -11.52 -3.20
CA PHE A 196 -20.70 -11.27 -2.67
C PHE A 196 -21.52 -12.55 -2.56
N LYS A 197 -21.44 -13.42 -3.57
CA LYS A 197 -22.13 -14.72 -3.56
C LYS A 197 -21.59 -15.65 -2.47
N ALA A 198 -20.30 -15.56 -2.16
CA ALA A 198 -19.65 -16.31 -1.09
C ALA A 198 -19.90 -15.71 0.31
N GLY A 199 -20.44 -14.49 0.39
CA GLY A 199 -20.57 -13.75 1.65
C GLY A 199 -19.21 -13.30 2.20
N GLU A 200 -18.23 -13.12 1.32
CA GLU A 200 -16.89 -12.66 1.66
C GLU A 200 -16.80 -11.13 1.60
N ASP A 201 -15.99 -10.56 2.49
CA ASP A 201 -15.71 -9.14 2.48
C ASP A 201 -14.83 -8.76 1.27
N LEU A 202 -15.03 -7.53 0.79
CA LEU A 202 -14.11 -6.94 -0.18
C LEU A 202 -12.78 -6.60 0.50
N GLU A 203 -11.75 -6.37 -0.31
CA GLU A 203 -10.43 -5.98 0.17
C GLU A 203 -10.45 -4.66 0.95
N TYR A 204 -11.35 -3.74 0.55
CA TYR A 204 -11.54 -2.44 1.19
C TYR A 204 -12.90 -2.38 1.86
N ASP A 205 -12.95 -1.83 3.07
CA ASP A 205 -14.21 -1.61 3.76
C ASP A 205 -15.06 -0.49 3.11
N TRP A 206 -16.36 -0.49 3.43
CA TRP A 206 -17.33 0.42 2.83
C TRP A 206 -17.06 1.89 3.15
N ASP A 207 -16.54 2.20 4.32
CA ASP A 207 -16.23 3.57 4.75
C ASP A 207 -15.03 4.12 3.96
N THR A 208 -13.99 3.29 3.78
CA THR A 208 -12.84 3.56 2.92
C THR A 208 -13.31 3.79 1.49
N CYS A 209 -14.13 2.90 0.94
CA CYS A 209 -14.66 3.06 -0.41
C CYS A 209 -15.54 4.30 -0.58
N ALA A 210 -16.40 4.63 0.38
CA ALA A 210 -17.23 5.82 0.34
C ALA A 210 -16.40 7.12 0.41
N SER A 211 -15.30 7.10 1.17
CA SER A 211 -14.41 8.25 1.30
C SER A 211 -13.72 8.66 -0.01
N LEU A 212 -13.54 7.72 -0.95
CA LEU A 212 -12.92 7.96 -2.25
C LEU A 212 -13.81 8.75 -3.23
N GLY A 213 -15.13 8.80 -2.99
CA GLY A 213 -16.09 9.48 -3.86
C GLY A 213 -16.44 10.90 -3.41
N ASN A 214 -15.83 11.39 -2.33
CA ASN A 214 -15.96 12.75 -1.80
C ASN A 214 -14.71 13.57 -2.12
#